data_AF-A0A183FGA0-F1
#
_entry.id   AF-A0A183FGA0-F1
#
_cell.length_a   1.000
_cell.length_b   1.000
_cell.length_c   1.000
_cell.angle_alpha   90.00
_cell.angle_beta   90.00
_cell.angle_gamma   90.00
#
_symmetry.space_group_name_H-M   'P 1'
#
loop_
_entity.id
_entity.type
_entity.pdbx_description
1 polymer ?
#
loop_
_entity_poly.entity_id
_entity_poly.type
_entity_poly.pdbx_seq_one_letter_code
_entity_poly.pdbx_strand_id
1 'polypeptide(L)'
;MLLSMFSHQSIIHLALNMYVVWSFTNVSVNSFLGPNQFWALYITGGVFSSFLSLVHKAITRSPTRALGASGAILALLGYTCMKIPEARLKIVFIPGFDFSAQSAIIGILLFDIAGLLLRYVLSYPCCLMCSNVD
;
A
#
# COMPACT_ATOMS: atom_id res chain seq x y z
N MET A 1 -9.27 -8.47 9.26
CA MET A 1 -9.02 -7.87 7.93
C MET A 1 -9.61 -6.47 7.81
N LEU A 2 -10.90 -6.26 8.13
CA LEU A 2 -11.50 -4.91 8.15
C LEU A 2 -11.05 -4.06 9.36
N LEU A 3 -11.13 -4.59 10.58
CA LEU A 3 -10.70 -3.87 11.80
C LEU A 3 -9.18 -3.59 11.83
N SER A 4 -8.37 -4.39 11.12
CA SER A 4 -6.93 -4.14 10.96
C SER A 4 -6.61 -2.97 10.02
N MET A 5 -7.58 -2.47 9.24
CA MET A 5 -7.42 -1.21 8.49
C MET A 5 -7.50 0.02 9.42
N PHE A 6 -8.05 -0.15 10.62
CA PHE A 6 -8.20 0.90 11.63
C PHE A 6 -7.33 0.68 12.88
N SER A 7 -6.48 -0.35 12.88
CA SER A 7 -5.55 -0.65 13.98
C SER A 7 -4.26 0.16 13.79
N HIS A 8 -3.91 1.00 14.76
CA HIS A 8 -2.82 1.97 14.62
C HIS A 8 -1.58 1.61 15.40
N GLN A 9 -0.44 1.74 14.72
CA GLN A 9 0.90 1.81 15.31
C GLN A 9 1.25 3.26 15.71
N SER A 10 0.61 4.27 15.08
CA SER A 10 0.60 5.68 15.50
C SER A 10 -0.61 6.44 14.93
N ILE A 11 -1.07 7.49 15.61
CA ILE A 11 -2.18 8.36 15.16
C ILE A 11 -1.84 9.09 13.85
N ILE A 12 -0.58 9.44 13.66
CA ILE A 12 -0.09 10.12 12.45
C ILE A 12 -0.27 9.22 11.22
N HIS A 13 0.00 7.91 11.35
CA HIS A 13 -0.23 6.96 10.25
C HIS A 13 -1.72 6.85 9.88
N LEU A 14 -2.65 6.94 10.85
CA LEU A 14 -4.08 6.99 10.55
C LEU A 14 -4.42 8.23 9.72
N ALA A 15 -3.99 9.38 10.24
CA ALA A 15 -4.35 10.68 9.68
C ALA A 15 -3.88 10.79 8.23
N LEU A 16 -2.65 10.35 7.94
CA LEU A 16 -2.11 10.34 6.59
C LEU A 16 -2.87 9.38 5.68
N ASN A 17 -3.19 8.18 6.13
CA ASN A 17 -3.96 7.22 5.32
C ASN A 17 -5.35 7.77 4.96
N MET A 18 -6.07 8.31 5.94
CA MET A 18 -7.40 8.88 5.71
C MET A 18 -7.35 10.14 4.84
N TYR A 19 -6.32 10.98 5.01
CA TYR A 19 -6.11 12.15 4.17
C TYR A 19 -5.89 11.78 2.70
N VAL A 20 -5.07 10.75 2.46
CA VAL A 20 -4.84 10.23 1.10
C VAL A 20 -6.15 9.70 0.53
N VAL A 21 -6.86 8.83 1.24
CA VAL A 21 -8.16 8.30 0.78
C VAL A 21 -9.10 9.46 0.44
N TRP A 22 -9.29 10.42 1.34
CA TRP A 22 -10.18 11.57 1.12
C TRP A 22 -9.81 12.40 -0.11
N SER A 23 -8.51 12.64 -0.32
CA SER A 23 -8.00 13.41 -1.46
C SER A 23 -8.28 12.71 -2.79
N PHE A 24 -8.11 11.39 -2.84
CA PHE A 24 -8.35 10.60 -4.04
C PHE A 24 -9.84 10.29 -4.24
N THR A 25 -10.66 10.18 -3.18
CA THR A 25 -12.11 9.92 -3.31
C THR A 25 -12.77 10.95 -4.21
N ASN A 26 -12.55 12.25 -3.96
CA ASN A 26 -13.20 13.30 -4.74
C ASN A 26 -12.76 13.29 -6.21
N VAL A 27 -11.50 12.97 -6.50
CA VAL A 27 -10.99 12.90 -7.87
C VAL A 27 -11.52 11.64 -8.56
N SER A 28 -11.35 10.48 -7.94
CA SER A 28 -11.75 9.20 -8.52
C SER A 28 -13.26 9.12 -8.71
N VAL A 29 -14.07 9.60 -7.76
CA VAL A 29 -15.54 9.55 -7.84
C VAL A 29 -16.09 10.51 -8.89
N ASN A 30 -15.62 11.75 -8.91
CA ASN A 30 -16.17 12.74 -9.85
C ASN A 30 -15.70 12.53 -11.29
N SER A 31 -14.56 11.87 -11.49
CA SER A 31 -13.97 11.74 -12.81
C SER A 31 -14.25 10.40 -13.51
N PHE A 32 -14.33 9.26 -12.81
CA PHE A 32 -14.51 7.95 -13.48
C PHE A 32 -15.26 6.87 -12.71
N LEU A 33 -15.35 6.94 -11.38
CA LEU A 33 -15.98 5.91 -10.55
C LEU A 33 -17.29 6.43 -9.94
N GLY A 34 -18.37 5.67 -9.99
CA GLY A 34 -19.51 5.97 -9.10
C GLY A 34 -19.12 5.83 -7.62
N PRO A 35 -19.81 6.49 -6.67
CA PRO A 35 -19.51 6.38 -5.24
C PRO A 35 -19.51 4.92 -4.74
N ASN A 36 -20.42 4.09 -5.27
CA ASN A 36 -20.50 2.67 -4.92
C ASN A 36 -19.29 1.87 -5.45
N GLN A 37 -18.80 2.20 -6.65
CA GLN A 37 -17.65 1.52 -7.26
C GLN A 37 -16.35 1.88 -6.54
N PHE A 38 -16.23 3.13 -6.09
CA PHE A 38 -15.10 3.57 -5.27
C PHE A 38 -14.99 2.75 -3.98
N TRP A 39 -16.08 2.63 -3.23
CA TRP A 39 -16.08 1.85 -1.98
C TRP A 39 -15.84 0.36 -2.24
N ALA A 40 -16.42 -0.19 -3.31
CA ALA A 40 -16.15 -1.56 -3.71
C ALA A 40 -14.66 -1.78 -4.00
N LEU A 41 -14.01 -0.87 -4.73
CA LEU A 41 -12.58 -0.94 -5.04
C LEU A 41 -11.72 -0.82 -3.78
N TYR A 42 -12.04 0.12 -2.89
CA TYR A 42 -11.31 0.31 -1.64
C TYR A 42 -11.39 -0.91 -0.72
N ILE A 43 -12.59 -1.48 -0.54
CA ILE A 43 -12.81 -2.65 0.33
C ILE A 43 -12.17 -3.90 -0.28
N THR A 44 -12.39 -4.15 -1.57
CA THR A 44 -11.83 -5.33 -2.25
C THR A 44 -10.30 -5.27 -2.30
N GLY A 45 -9.72 -4.11 -2.58
CA GLY A 45 -8.27 -3.90 -2.52
C GLY A 45 -7.69 -4.15 -1.12
N GLY A 46 -8.36 -3.65 -0.08
CA GLY A 46 -7.95 -3.89 1.31
C GLY A 46 -8.02 -5.37 1.72
N VAL A 47 -9.09 -6.07 1.33
CA VAL A 47 -9.25 -7.51 1.59
C VAL A 47 -8.21 -8.31 0.83
N PHE A 48 -8.02 -8.03 -0.46
CA PHE A 48 -7.07 -8.75 -1.32
C PHE A 48 -5.62 -8.58 -0.83
N SER A 49 -5.21 -7.34 -0.53
CA SER A 49 -3.88 -7.06 0.02
C SER A 49 -3.66 -7.75 1.37
N SER A 50 -4.67 -7.71 2.25
CA SER A 50 -4.60 -8.39 3.54
C SER A 50 -4.51 -9.92 3.38
N PHE A 51 -5.21 -10.49 2.40
CA PHE A 51 -5.16 -11.91 2.09
C PHE A 51 -3.77 -12.31 1.59
N LEU A 52 -3.23 -11.57 0.62
CA LEU A 52 -1.90 -11.81 0.07
C LEU A 52 -0.83 -11.69 1.17
N SER A 53 -0.96 -10.72 2.06
CA SER A 53 -0.08 -10.57 3.22
C SER A 53 -0.18 -11.76 4.18
N LEU A 54 -1.38 -12.30 4.40
CA LEU A 54 -1.57 -13.49 5.24
C LEU A 54 -0.93 -14.73 4.60
N VAL A 55 -1.14 -14.94 3.30
CA VAL A 55 -0.53 -16.04 2.53
C VAL A 55 0.99 -15.95 2.58
N HIS A 56 1.55 -14.77 2.31
CA HIS A 56 3.00 -14.55 2.41
C HIS A 56 3.52 -14.90 3.80
N LYS A 57 2.81 -14.52 4.87
CA LYS A 57 3.25 -14.83 6.24
C LYS A 57 3.13 -16.30 6.59
N ALA A 58 2.11 -16.98 6.09
CA ALA A 58 1.98 -18.42 6.26
C ALA A 58 3.19 -19.15 5.64
N ILE A 59 3.68 -18.65 4.50
CA ILE A 59 4.87 -19.18 3.83
C ILE A 59 6.15 -18.81 4.59
N THR A 60 6.31 -17.56 5.04
CA THR A 60 7.58 -17.06 5.64
C THR A 60 7.65 -17.14 7.16
N ARG A 61 6.64 -17.69 7.85
CA ARG A 61 6.54 -17.81 9.33
C ARG A 61 6.89 -16.52 10.10
N SER A 62 6.47 -15.36 9.60
CA SER A 62 6.77 -14.05 10.19
C SER A 62 5.67 -13.61 11.17
N PRO A 63 5.99 -13.23 12.43
CA PRO A 63 4.99 -12.87 13.46
C PRO A 63 4.45 -11.42 13.35
N THR A 64 4.90 -10.65 12.37
CA THR A 64 4.54 -9.23 12.22
C THR A 64 3.08 -9.06 11.80
N ARG A 65 2.34 -8.11 12.41
CA ARG A 65 0.95 -7.78 12.02
C ARG A 65 0.96 -6.96 10.73
N ALA A 66 0.05 -7.28 9.79
CA ALA A 66 -0.11 -6.51 8.56
C ALA A 66 -1.34 -5.64 8.70
N LEU A 67 -1.15 -4.35 8.48
CA LEU A 67 -2.20 -3.36 8.47
C LEU A 67 -2.65 -3.20 7.02
N GLY A 68 -3.86 -3.65 6.71
CA GLY A 68 -4.39 -3.71 5.33
C GLY A 68 -4.79 -2.35 4.73
N ALA A 69 -4.67 -1.25 5.50
CA ALA A 69 -5.07 0.07 5.06
C ALA A 69 -4.19 0.61 3.91
N SER A 70 -2.87 0.47 4.03
CA SER A 70 -1.93 0.91 3.00
C SER A 70 -2.11 0.14 1.69
N GLY A 71 -2.44 -1.16 1.77
CA GLY A 71 -2.76 -1.99 0.61
C GLY A 71 -4.01 -1.53 -0.15
N ALA A 72 -5.06 -1.09 0.56
CA ALA A 72 -6.24 -0.52 -0.07
C ALA A 72 -5.95 0.82 -0.76
N ILE A 73 -5.12 1.66 -0.14
CA ILE A 73 -4.67 2.93 -0.72
C ILE A 73 -3.85 2.68 -1.98
N LEU A 74 -2.94 1.70 -1.95
CA LEU A 74 -2.11 1.33 -3.10
C LEU A 74 -2.95 0.79 -4.26
N ALA A 75 -3.98 0.01 -3.97
CA ALA A 75 -4.96 -0.45 -4.97
C ALA A 75 -5.73 0.72 -5.61
N LEU A 76 -6.16 1.70 -4.80
CA LEU A 76 -6.84 2.91 -5.27
C LEU A 76 -5.92 3.79 -6.13
N LEU A 77 -4.68 4.00 -5.68
CA LEU A 77 -3.65 4.74 -6.41
C LEU A 77 -3.35 4.06 -7.75
N GLY A 78 -3.07 2.76 -7.74
CA GLY A 78 -2.80 1.98 -8.94
C GLY A 78 -3.96 2.06 -9.95
N TYR A 79 -5.21 1.88 -9.49
CA TYR A 79 -6.38 2.00 -10.36
C TYR A 79 -6.52 3.41 -10.95
N THR A 80 -6.36 4.44 -10.13
CA THR A 80 -6.50 5.84 -10.57
C THR A 80 -5.40 6.21 -11.58
N CYS A 81 -4.17 5.80 -11.32
CA CYS A 81 -3.05 6.03 -12.22
C CYS A 81 -3.16 5.25 -13.54
N MET A 82 -3.77 4.05 -13.55
CA MET A 82 -4.08 3.32 -14.79
C MET A 82 -5.18 3.99 -15.60
N LYS A 83 -6.14 4.67 -14.95
CA LYS A 83 -7.24 5.37 -15.63
C LYS A 83 -6.82 6.73 -16.17
N ILE A 84 -5.97 7.47 -15.46
CA ILE A 84 -5.35 8.70 -15.97
C ILE A 84 -3.84 8.65 -15.74
N PRO A 85 -3.07 8.15 -16.71
CA PRO A 85 -1.60 8.16 -16.63
C PRO A 85 -1.01 9.57 -16.66
N GLU A 86 -1.72 10.53 -17.26
CA GLU A 86 -1.32 11.95 -17.35
C GLU A 86 -1.66 12.78 -16.10
N ALA A 87 -2.32 12.18 -15.09
CA ALA A 87 -2.66 12.89 -13.87
C ALA A 87 -1.38 13.28 -13.13
N ARG A 88 -1.30 14.55 -12.71
CA ARG A 88 -0.19 15.04 -11.89
C ARG A 88 -0.52 14.83 -10.43
N LEU A 89 0.23 13.96 -9.77
CA LEU A 89 0.12 13.69 -8.35
C LEU A 89 1.06 14.62 -7.58
N LYS A 90 0.60 15.11 -6.43
CA LYS A 90 1.39 15.96 -5.54
C LYS A 90 1.71 15.20 -4.26
N ILE A 91 2.99 15.20 -3.86
CA ILE A 91 3.40 14.65 -2.57
C ILE A 91 3.05 15.66 -1.48
N VAL A 92 2.26 15.25 -0.49
CA VAL A 92 1.84 16.11 0.64
C VAL A 92 3.02 16.76 1.36
N PHE A 93 4.14 16.04 1.48
CA PHE A 93 5.33 16.46 2.22
C PHE A 93 6.31 17.33 1.42
N ILE A 94 6.15 17.45 0.10
CA ILE A 94 7.07 18.23 -0.75
C ILE A 94 6.23 19.20 -1.60
N PRO A 95 5.91 20.40 -1.06
CA PRO A 95 5.15 21.39 -1.81
C PRO A 95 5.95 21.84 -3.04
N GLY A 96 5.32 21.78 -4.22
CA GLY A 96 5.93 22.20 -5.49
C GLY A 96 6.54 21.07 -6.32
N PHE A 97 6.53 19.82 -5.82
CA PHE A 97 6.94 18.65 -6.61
C PHE A 97 5.71 17.88 -7.08
N ASP A 98 5.39 18.01 -8.37
CA ASP A 98 4.39 17.19 -9.05
C ASP A 98 5.05 16.21 -10.02
N PHE A 99 4.50 15.00 -10.08
CA PHE A 99 5.01 13.91 -10.88
C PHE A 99 3.85 13.21 -11.57
N SER A 100 4.11 12.65 -12.74
CA SER A 100 3.11 11.88 -13.49
C SER A 100 2.68 10.65 -12.70
N ALA A 101 1.39 10.33 -12.76
CA ALA A 101 0.82 9.11 -12.23
C ALA A 101 1.56 7.84 -12.73
N GLN A 102 2.12 7.87 -13.94
CA GLN A 102 2.91 6.76 -14.48
C GLN A 102 4.24 6.59 -13.73
N SER A 103 4.98 7.68 -13.51
CA SER A 103 6.23 7.62 -12.74
C SER A 103 5.97 7.27 -11.27
N ALA A 104 4.81 7.67 -10.74
CA ALA A 104 4.36 7.29 -9.40
C ALA A 104 4.23 5.77 -9.23
N ILE A 105 3.51 5.10 -10.14
CA ILE A 105 3.35 3.63 -10.09
C ILE A 105 4.72 2.96 -10.15
N ILE A 106 5.57 3.38 -11.11
CA ILE A 106 6.88 2.77 -11.30
C ILE A 106 7.74 2.94 -10.04
N GLY A 107 7.75 4.13 -9.45
CA GLY A 107 8.48 4.41 -8.21
C GLY A 107 7.99 3.58 -7.04
N ILE A 108 6.67 3.46 -6.85
CA ILE A 108 6.07 2.62 -5.80
C ILE A 108 6.44 1.15 -6.01
N LEU A 109 6.33 0.64 -7.24
CA LEU A 109 6.65 -0.76 -7.56
C LEU A 109 8.14 -1.05 -7.33
N LEU A 110 9.03 -0.16 -7.77
CA LEU A 110 10.47 -0.28 -7.53
C LEU A 110 10.80 -0.25 -6.04
N PHE A 111 10.15 0.63 -5.27
CA PHE A 111 10.33 0.70 -3.82
C PHE A 111 9.88 -0.59 -3.13
N ASP A 112 8.72 -1.14 -3.50
CA ASP A 112 8.22 -2.41 -2.96
C ASP A 112 9.14 -3.59 -3.32
N ILE A 113 9.60 -3.68 -4.58
CA ILE A 113 10.55 -4.71 -5.02
C ILE A 113 11.89 -4.57 -4.29
N ALA A 114 12.43 -3.36 -4.18
CA ALA A 114 13.66 -3.10 -3.45
C ALA A 114 13.52 -3.47 -1.97
N GLY A 115 12.38 -3.15 -1.35
CA GLY A 115 12.07 -3.56 0.02
C GLY A 115 12.01 -5.07 0.20
N LEU A 116 11.41 -5.80 -0.75
CA LEU A 116 11.40 -7.26 -0.75
C LEU A 116 12.81 -7.85 -0.91
N LEU A 117 13.61 -7.32 -1.84
CA LEU A 117 14.99 -7.75 -2.07
C LEU A 117 15.89 -7.46 -0.88
N LEU A 118 15.87 -6.24 -0.35
CA LEU A 118 16.63 -5.84 0.84
C LEU A 118 16.24 -6.68 2.06
N ARG A 119 14.94 -6.95 2.26
CA ARG A 119 14.50 -7.81 3.36
C ARG A 119 14.98 -9.25 3.17
N TYR A 120 15.04 -9.74 1.94
CA TYR A 120 15.61 -11.06 1.66
C TYR A 120 17.10 -11.08 2.00
N VAL A 121 17.87 -10.11 1.49
CA VAL A 121 19.31 -9.90 1.75
C VAL A 121 19.62 -9.77 3.26
N LEU A 122 18.85 -8.98 4.01
CA LEU A 122 19.00 -8.81 5.47
C LEU A 122 18.45 -9.99 6.29
N SER A 123 17.54 -10.81 5.75
CA SER A 123 17.06 -12.03 6.44
C SER A 123 18.00 -13.22 6.28
N TYR A 124 18.84 -13.25 5.25
CA TYR A 124 19.83 -14.31 5.05
C TYR A 124 20.78 -14.54 6.24
N PRO A 125 21.34 -13.52 6.93
CA PRO A 125 22.21 -13.79 8.09
C PRO A 125 21.47 -14.39 9.29
N CYS A 126 20.19 -14.09 9.50
CA CYS A 126 19.44 -14.65 10.65
C CYS A 126 19.02 -16.11 10.44
N CYS A 127 18.71 -16.53 9.22
CA CYS A 127 18.34 -17.92 8.96
C CYS A 127 19.54 -18.87 9.06
N LEU A 128 20.75 -18.40 8.74
CA LEU A 128 22.00 -19.17 8.93
C LEU A 128 22.43 -19.27 10.40
N MET A 129 22.14 -18.25 11.23
CA MET A 129 22.41 -18.32 12.68
C MET A 129 21.43 -19.22 13.44
N CYS A 130 20.18 -19.36 12.99
CA CYS A 130 19.20 -20.26 13.62
C CYS A 130 19.28 -21.73 13.17
N SER A 131 20.12 -22.07 12.18
CA SER A 131 20.32 -23.47 11.75
C SER A 131 21.60 -24.11 12.32
N ASN A 132 22.32 -23.39 13.20
CA ASN A 132 23.57 -23.83 13.85
C ASN A 132 23.53 -23.65 15.38
N VAL A 133 22.34 -23.65 15.96
CA VAL A 133 22.15 -23.89 17.39
C VAL A 133 21.20 -25.08 17.47
N ASP A 134 21.71 -26.13 18.11
CA ASP A 134 21.13 -27.46 18.26
C ASP A 134 19.64 -27.50 18.64
#